data_AF-A0A3A5JS01-F1
#
_entry.id   AF-A0A3A5JS01-F1
#
_cell.length_a   1.000
_cell.length_b   1.000
_cell.length_c   1.000
_cell.angle_alpha   90.00
_cell.angle_beta   90.00
_cell.angle_gamma   90.00
#
_symmetry.space_group_name_H-M   'P 1'
#
loop_
_entity.id
_entity.type
_entity.pdbx_description
1 polymer ?
#
loop_
_entity_poly.entity_id
_entity_poly.type
_entity_poly.pdbx_seq_one_letter_code
_entity_poly.pdbx_strand_id
1 'polypeptide(L)'
;MASRSGSRPNTDRRSFLVATGATLAGGALATGTASAVESAPYHLSQGDQCVPLQPLQGDDPVEAFYDYRRDRDSSYGTRSLQQPNTSVLFLYEGPDGVSLVAVHGALGGNGDGGSITFDISGLPSSGDWIVRDDSYDGPNRYDRWEIDGDSATVDWTWDGRRADGAVYGPLGDDVSVGIDPAFNERAALYGDHYEGNVSDWQALSGDLDDPTRTSLDRSTPLRIESGSCPTTNTTATSSTTNETTTARSSSGESTTAAGTDTTGGESSGNGDDLQRILDGLARLFDRLSQLFDRLARFVERYL
;
A
#
# COMPACT_ATOMS: atom_id res chain seq x y z
N MET A 1 0.40 -11.78 75.61
CA MET A 1 0.74 -11.02 74.39
C MET A 1 0.33 -11.86 73.20
N ALA A 2 -0.65 -11.38 72.44
CA ALA A 2 -1.41 -12.16 71.47
C ALA A 2 -0.78 -12.11 70.06
N SER A 3 -0.65 -13.28 69.43
CA SER A 3 -0.34 -13.42 68.01
C SER A 3 -1.56 -13.04 67.17
N ARG A 4 -1.41 -12.07 66.25
CA ARG A 4 -2.37 -11.78 65.18
C ARG A 4 -1.92 -12.48 63.90
N SER A 5 -2.67 -13.52 63.53
CA SER A 5 -2.69 -14.08 62.19
C SER A 5 -3.58 -13.20 61.30
N GLY A 6 -3.02 -12.67 60.22
CA GLY A 6 -3.74 -11.90 59.21
C GLY A 6 -3.95 -12.74 57.96
N SER A 7 -5.08 -13.43 57.88
CA SER A 7 -5.57 -14.06 56.65
C SER A 7 -5.99 -12.96 55.67
N ARG A 8 -5.38 -12.94 54.49
CA ARG A 8 -5.85 -12.17 53.33
C ARG A 8 -6.99 -12.95 52.64
N PRO A 9 -8.13 -12.30 52.32
CA PRO A 9 -9.24 -12.95 51.64
C PRO A 9 -8.96 -13.20 50.16
N ASN A 10 -9.48 -14.33 49.68
CA ASN A 10 -9.59 -14.78 48.28
C ASN A 10 -10.08 -13.67 47.35
N THR A 11 -9.40 -13.48 46.23
CA THR A 11 -9.97 -12.81 45.06
C THR A 11 -10.81 -13.84 44.30
N ASP A 12 -12.10 -13.84 44.58
CA ASP A 12 -13.09 -14.64 43.84
C ASP A 12 -13.09 -14.25 42.36
N ARG A 13 -12.67 -15.19 41.51
CA ARG A 13 -12.93 -15.18 40.07
C ARG A 13 -14.39 -15.50 39.85
N ARG A 14 -15.25 -14.48 39.68
CA ARG A 14 -16.57 -14.59 39.04
C ARG A 14 -17.14 -13.18 38.80
N SER A 15 -17.08 -12.73 37.57
CA SER A 15 -17.97 -11.70 37.02
C SER A 15 -18.25 -12.12 35.58
N PHE A 16 -19.33 -12.88 35.39
CA PHE A 16 -20.63 -12.43 34.88
C PHE A 16 -20.60 -12.15 33.37
N LEU A 17 -20.78 -13.22 32.59
CA LEU A 17 -21.30 -13.13 31.23
C LEU A 17 -22.62 -13.91 31.21
N VAL A 18 -23.72 -13.17 31.28
CA VAL A 18 -25.06 -13.65 30.95
C VAL A 18 -25.60 -12.70 29.90
N ALA A 19 -25.66 -13.18 28.65
CA ALA A 19 -26.55 -12.66 27.63
C ALA A 19 -26.96 -13.83 26.73
N THR A 20 -27.98 -14.56 27.17
CA THR A 20 -28.72 -15.49 26.32
C THR A 20 -29.84 -14.68 25.66
N GLY A 21 -29.86 -14.62 24.32
CA GLY A 21 -30.90 -13.89 23.60
C GLY A 21 -30.96 -14.18 22.10
N ALA A 22 -31.84 -15.11 21.75
CA ALA A 22 -32.56 -15.26 20.48
C ALA A 22 -31.78 -15.47 19.17
N THR A 23 -31.79 -16.72 18.71
CA THR A 23 -31.63 -17.12 17.30
C THR A 23 -32.78 -16.57 16.45
N LEU A 24 -32.47 -15.65 15.54
CA LEU A 24 -33.21 -15.43 14.30
C LEU A 24 -32.24 -15.66 13.14
N ALA A 25 -32.59 -16.61 12.28
CA ALA A 25 -31.93 -16.83 11.01
C ALA A 25 -32.15 -15.60 10.10
N GLY A 26 -31.08 -14.89 9.79
CA GLY A 26 -31.04 -13.77 8.86
C GLY A 26 -29.58 -13.41 8.61
N GLY A 27 -29.16 -13.42 7.34
CA GLY A 27 -27.75 -13.37 6.92
C GLY A 27 -26.93 -12.30 7.64
N ALA A 28 -25.86 -12.74 8.29
CA ALA A 28 -24.83 -11.85 8.80
C ALA A 28 -24.05 -11.28 7.62
N LEU A 29 -24.36 -10.05 7.24
CA LEU A 29 -23.39 -9.20 6.55
C LEU A 29 -22.22 -9.01 7.52
N ALA A 30 -21.08 -9.61 7.17
CA ALA A 30 -19.81 -9.28 7.79
C ALA A 30 -19.51 -7.80 7.52
N THR A 31 -19.90 -6.94 8.44
CA THR A 31 -19.40 -5.57 8.51
C THR A 31 -17.99 -5.66 9.05
N GLY A 32 -17.05 -5.98 8.15
CA GLY A 32 -15.63 -5.77 8.42
C GLY A 32 -15.41 -4.31 8.79
N THR A 33 -14.63 -4.08 9.82
CA THR A 33 -14.21 -2.77 10.32
C THR A 33 -13.45 -2.01 9.24
N ALA A 34 -14.15 -1.31 8.35
CA ALA A 34 -13.56 -0.42 7.34
C ALA A 34 -13.20 0.97 7.91
N SER A 35 -13.38 1.20 9.21
CA SER A 35 -13.41 2.56 9.79
C SER A 35 -12.06 3.08 10.34
N ALA A 36 -10.96 2.33 10.23
CA ALA A 36 -9.65 2.79 10.72
C ALA A 36 -8.72 3.32 9.61
N VAL A 37 -8.99 3.00 8.34
CA VAL A 37 -8.11 3.36 7.21
C VAL A 37 -8.52 4.70 6.56
N GLU A 38 -9.79 5.11 6.67
CA GLU A 38 -10.24 6.39 6.08
C GLU A 38 -9.75 7.64 6.81
N SER A 39 -9.19 7.51 8.02
CA SER A 39 -8.68 8.63 8.83
C SER A 39 -7.15 8.70 8.91
N ALA A 40 -6.43 8.01 8.02
CA ALA A 40 -4.98 8.05 8.03
C ALA A 40 -4.48 9.49 7.80
N PRO A 41 -3.42 9.93 8.53
CA PRO A 41 -2.91 11.30 8.44
C PRO A 41 -2.13 11.57 7.15
N TYR A 42 -1.77 10.53 6.41
CA TYR A 42 -1.13 10.61 5.11
C TYR A 42 -1.85 9.75 4.09
N HIS A 43 -1.56 9.97 2.83
CA HIS A 43 -1.92 9.05 1.75
C HIS A 43 -0.81 8.97 0.71
N LEU A 44 -0.83 7.88 -0.04
CA LEU A 44 -0.01 7.66 -1.21
C LEU A 44 -0.90 7.67 -2.45
N SER A 45 -0.53 8.47 -3.44
CA SER A 45 -1.13 8.47 -4.77
C SER A 45 -0.18 7.82 -5.78
N GLN A 46 -0.70 6.93 -6.61
CA GLN A 46 0.05 6.30 -7.70
C GLN A 46 -0.90 5.98 -8.86
N GLY A 47 -0.76 6.70 -9.98
CA GLY A 47 -1.77 6.68 -11.05
C GLY A 47 -3.16 7.07 -10.51
N ASP A 48 -4.15 6.22 -10.74
CA ASP A 48 -5.53 6.42 -10.25
C ASP A 48 -5.75 5.90 -8.81
N GLN A 49 -4.74 5.29 -8.20
CA GLN A 49 -4.84 4.73 -6.85
C GLN A 49 -4.55 5.79 -5.80
N CYS A 50 -5.37 5.82 -4.75
CA CYS A 50 -5.10 6.52 -3.50
C CYS A 50 -5.15 5.53 -2.35
N VAL A 51 -4.06 5.46 -1.57
CA VAL A 51 -3.88 4.51 -0.47
C VAL A 51 -3.68 5.29 0.82
N PRO A 52 -4.58 5.20 1.81
CA PRO A 52 -4.36 5.83 3.10
C PRO A 52 -3.16 5.20 3.82
N LEU A 53 -2.27 6.04 4.36
CA LEU A 53 -1.04 5.66 5.01
C LEU A 53 -1.02 6.10 6.47
N GLN A 54 -1.17 5.12 7.37
CA GLN A 54 -0.94 5.28 8.80
C GLN A 54 0.53 4.92 9.07
N PRO A 55 1.35 5.84 9.62
CA PRO A 55 2.72 5.53 10.00
C PRO A 55 2.79 4.34 10.95
N LEU A 56 3.80 3.51 10.77
CA LEU A 56 4.14 2.45 11.72
C LEU A 56 4.71 3.11 12.98
N GLN A 57 4.07 2.89 14.12
CA GLN A 57 4.48 3.51 15.38
C GLN A 57 5.52 2.67 16.10
N GLY A 58 6.53 3.32 16.66
CA GLY A 58 7.50 2.68 17.55
C GLY A 58 8.05 3.64 18.61
N ASP A 59 8.68 3.07 19.63
CA ASP A 59 9.22 3.82 20.77
C ASP A 59 10.68 4.27 20.57
N ASP A 60 11.36 3.70 19.57
CA ASP A 60 12.78 3.94 19.31
C ASP A 60 12.97 5.04 18.25
N PRO A 61 14.08 5.81 18.29
CA PRO A 61 14.48 6.64 17.16
C PRO A 61 14.59 5.80 15.88
N VAL A 62 14.22 6.38 14.73
CA VAL A 62 14.18 5.64 13.46
C VAL A 62 15.53 5.03 13.06
N GLU A 63 16.65 5.65 13.42
CA GLU A 63 17.99 5.11 13.20
C GLU A 63 18.19 3.78 13.96
N ALA A 64 17.74 3.75 15.22
CA ALA A 64 17.82 2.55 16.06
C ALA A 64 16.83 1.47 15.60
N PHE A 65 15.63 1.86 15.18
CA PHE A 65 14.67 0.95 14.56
C PHE A 65 15.18 0.35 13.24
N TYR A 66 15.88 1.14 12.41
CA TYR A 66 16.45 0.65 11.17
C TYR A 66 17.66 -0.26 11.42
N ASP A 67 18.50 0.06 12.43
CA ASP A 67 19.69 -0.71 12.84
C ASP A 67 20.56 -1.12 11.64
N TYR A 68 21.07 -0.13 10.89
CA TYR A 68 21.98 -0.40 9.79
C TYR A 68 23.36 -0.81 10.33
N ARG A 69 23.81 -2.01 9.97
CA ARG A 69 25.08 -2.56 10.46
C ARG A 69 26.14 -2.58 9.38
N ARG A 70 27.11 -1.69 9.48
CA ARG A 70 28.22 -1.53 8.50
C ARG A 70 29.16 -2.72 8.37
N ASP A 71 29.19 -3.63 9.35
CA ASP A 71 29.97 -4.87 9.25
C ASP A 71 29.20 -6.00 8.54
N ARG A 72 27.97 -5.70 8.12
CA ARG A 72 27.04 -6.62 7.46
C ARG A 72 26.42 -6.02 6.20
N ASP A 73 26.49 -4.70 6.04
CA ASP A 73 25.93 -3.91 4.95
C ASP A 73 24.43 -4.19 4.80
N SER A 74 23.67 -4.04 5.90
CA SER A 74 22.22 -4.30 5.89
C SER A 74 21.47 -3.68 7.07
N SER A 75 20.17 -3.45 6.87
CA SER A 75 19.18 -3.15 7.91
C SER A 75 18.82 -4.39 8.74
N TYR A 76 19.10 -4.37 10.05
CA TYR A 76 18.80 -5.49 10.97
C TYR A 76 17.50 -5.33 11.74
N GLY A 77 17.10 -4.09 12.04
CA GLY A 77 15.96 -3.82 12.90
C GLY A 77 14.63 -3.97 12.15
N THR A 78 14.65 -3.83 10.82
CA THR A 78 13.47 -3.98 9.95
C THR A 78 13.18 -5.43 9.53
N ARG A 79 13.83 -6.42 10.13
CA ARG A 79 13.79 -7.82 9.67
C ARG A 79 12.38 -8.44 9.61
N SER A 80 11.49 -8.05 10.51
CA SER A 80 10.08 -8.49 10.49
C SER A 80 9.30 -7.97 9.28
N LEU A 81 9.75 -6.86 8.69
CA LEU A 81 9.10 -6.19 7.55
C LEU A 81 9.67 -6.62 6.20
N GLN A 82 10.89 -7.17 6.18
CA GLN A 82 11.60 -7.58 4.98
C GLN A 82 10.93 -8.79 4.30
N GLN A 83 10.97 -8.81 2.97
CA GLN A 83 10.56 -9.96 2.15
C GLN A 83 11.58 -10.16 1.00
N PRO A 84 11.92 -11.42 0.67
CA PRO A 84 12.79 -11.68 -0.47
C PRO A 84 12.24 -11.07 -1.76
N ASN A 85 13.13 -10.48 -2.57
CA ASN A 85 12.78 -9.88 -3.87
C ASN A 85 11.71 -8.77 -3.82
N THR A 86 11.54 -8.15 -2.65
CA THR A 86 10.56 -7.09 -2.41
C THR A 86 11.26 -5.81 -1.95
N SER A 87 10.86 -4.68 -2.51
CA SER A 87 11.10 -3.37 -1.90
C SER A 87 9.90 -2.95 -1.07
N VAL A 88 10.11 -2.45 0.14
CA VAL A 88 9.05 -1.87 0.97
C VAL A 88 9.32 -0.39 1.23
N LEU A 89 8.25 0.39 1.25
CA LEU A 89 8.25 1.83 1.55
C LEU A 89 7.21 2.10 2.64
N PHE A 90 7.55 2.87 3.65
CA PHE A 90 6.60 3.22 4.72
C PHE A 90 6.99 4.50 5.45
N LEU A 91 6.04 5.01 6.22
CA LEU A 91 6.29 6.07 7.19
C LEU A 91 6.47 5.43 8.56
N TYR A 92 7.49 5.87 9.30
CA TYR A 92 7.73 5.47 10.69
C TYR A 92 7.55 6.67 11.60
N GLU A 93 6.75 6.53 12.65
CA GLU A 93 6.56 7.55 13.69
C GLU A 93 7.25 7.10 14.97
N GLY A 94 8.36 7.78 15.29
CA GLY A 94 9.13 7.58 16.52
C GLY A 94 9.19 8.84 17.38
N PRO A 95 10.05 8.88 18.41
CA PRO A 95 10.16 10.02 19.32
C PRO A 95 10.61 11.33 18.65
N ASP A 96 11.28 11.24 17.50
CA ASP A 96 11.80 12.37 16.73
C ASP A 96 10.88 12.81 15.57
N GLY A 97 9.67 12.23 15.49
CA GLY A 97 8.67 12.52 14.46
C GLY A 97 8.61 11.48 13.34
N VAL A 98 7.91 11.85 12.26
CA VAL A 98 7.65 10.94 11.12
C VAL A 98 8.82 10.95 10.15
N SER A 99 9.29 9.76 9.77
CA SER A 99 10.36 9.54 8.79
C SER A 99 9.88 8.68 7.63
N LEU A 100 10.40 8.94 6.43
CA LEU A 100 10.25 8.07 5.26
C LEU A 100 11.32 6.97 5.32
N VAL A 101 10.89 5.71 5.19
CA VAL A 101 11.78 4.55 5.24
C VAL A 101 11.59 3.70 3.99
N ALA A 102 12.70 3.38 3.33
CA ALA A 102 12.78 2.39 2.27
C ALA A 102 13.65 1.22 2.72
N VAL A 103 13.22 -0.01 2.44
CA VAL A 103 14.01 -1.24 2.67
C VAL A 103 13.89 -2.13 1.44
N HIS A 104 15.00 -2.65 0.95
CA HIS A 104 15.12 -3.43 -0.26
C HIS A 104 15.62 -4.84 0.04
N GLY A 105 14.83 -5.86 -0.32
CA GLY A 105 15.20 -7.25 -0.12
C GLY A 105 15.04 -7.75 1.32
N ALA A 106 15.76 -8.82 1.65
CA ALA A 106 15.67 -9.46 2.94
C ALA A 106 16.98 -10.12 3.37
N LEU A 107 17.31 -9.93 4.64
CA LEU A 107 18.39 -10.62 5.30
C LEU A 107 18.20 -12.15 5.31
N GLY A 108 19.28 -12.87 5.04
CA GLY A 108 19.35 -14.31 5.26
C GLY A 108 19.44 -15.19 4.01
N GLY A 109 19.59 -14.59 2.82
CA GLY A 109 19.98 -15.32 1.60
C GLY A 109 18.85 -16.04 0.90
N ASN A 110 17.61 -15.62 1.13
CA ASN A 110 16.43 -16.16 0.47
C ASN A 110 15.99 -15.29 -0.72
N GLY A 111 16.61 -14.12 -0.93
CA GLY A 111 16.39 -13.27 -2.09
C GLY A 111 17.52 -13.41 -3.11
N ASP A 112 17.29 -12.84 -4.29
CA ASP A 112 18.23 -12.90 -5.41
C ASP A 112 19.17 -11.70 -5.46
N GLY A 113 18.84 -10.62 -4.73
CA GLY A 113 19.51 -9.33 -4.82
C GLY A 113 18.70 -8.37 -5.67
N GLY A 114 19.30 -7.27 -6.11
CA GLY A 114 18.63 -6.38 -7.04
C GLY A 114 19.31 -5.04 -7.21
N SER A 115 18.68 -4.19 -8.02
CA SER A 115 19.05 -2.80 -8.18
C SER A 115 17.80 -1.94 -8.35
N ILE A 116 17.79 -0.79 -7.69
CA ILE A 116 16.69 0.17 -7.70
C ILE A 116 17.31 1.57 -7.77
N THR A 117 16.76 2.42 -8.61
CA THR A 117 17.00 3.87 -8.58
C THR A 117 15.70 4.55 -8.17
N PHE A 118 15.76 5.45 -7.18
CA PHE A 118 14.68 6.37 -6.89
C PHE A 118 15.12 7.81 -7.17
N ASP A 119 14.35 8.51 -7.99
CA ASP A 119 14.39 9.96 -8.08
C ASP A 119 13.33 10.53 -7.14
N ILE A 120 13.79 11.21 -6.09
CA ILE A 120 12.99 11.70 -4.98
C ILE A 120 12.92 13.23 -5.06
N SER A 121 11.73 13.78 -4.86
CA SER A 121 11.48 15.23 -4.89
C SER A 121 10.57 15.68 -3.75
N GLY A 122 10.65 16.97 -3.40
CA GLY A 122 9.81 17.56 -2.36
C GLY A 122 10.24 17.14 -0.94
N LEU A 123 11.51 16.78 -0.75
CA LEU A 123 12.06 16.47 0.56
C LEU A 123 12.03 17.74 1.45
N PRO A 124 11.39 17.69 2.63
CA PRO A 124 11.31 18.84 3.52
C PRO A 124 12.69 19.30 3.98
N SER A 125 13.02 20.59 3.82
CA SER A 125 14.32 21.16 4.23
C SER A 125 14.64 21.06 5.73
N SER A 126 13.65 20.70 6.56
CA SER A 126 13.84 20.43 7.98
C SER A 126 14.34 19.01 8.28
N GLY A 127 14.23 18.09 7.31
CA GLY A 127 14.71 16.73 7.41
C GLY A 127 16.15 16.56 6.94
N ASP A 128 16.71 15.39 7.20
CA ASP A 128 18.02 14.97 6.70
C ASP A 128 18.01 13.46 6.41
N TRP A 129 19.01 12.99 5.68
CA TRP A 129 19.25 11.58 5.46
C TRP A 129 19.89 10.95 6.70
N ILE A 130 19.03 10.42 7.58
CA ILE A 130 19.41 9.76 8.84
C ILE A 130 20.18 8.47 8.56
N VAL A 131 19.73 7.68 7.59
CA VAL A 131 20.42 6.48 7.14
C VAL A 131 20.65 6.55 5.64
N ARG A 132 21.92 6.33 5.26
CA ARG A 132 22.37 6.21 3.88
C ARG A 132 23.24 4.98 3.77
N ASP A 133 22.66 3.91 3.25
CA ASP A 133 23.37 2.66 3.04
C ASP A 133 24.55 2.92 2.09
N ASP A 134 25.67 2.26 2.40
CA ASP A 134 26.94 2.35 1.66
C ASP A 134 27.56 3.75 1.41
N SER A 135 27.08 4.81 2.06
CA SER A 135 27.60 6.19 1.95
C SER A 135 28.95 6.48 2.63
N TYR A 136 29.77 5.46 2.85
CA TYR A 136 31.02 5.53 3.62
C TYR A 136 32.16 4.81 2.89
N ASP A 137 33.41 5.15 3.20
CA ASP A 137 34.56 4.52 2.54
C ASP A 137 34.65 3.01 2.86
N GLY A 138 34.70 2.17 1.82
CA GLY A 138 34.83 0.73 1.98
C GLY A 138 34.85 -0.04 0.65
N PRO A 139 35.38 -1.27 0.65
CA PRO A 139 35.21 -2.18 -0.48
C PRO A 139 33.74 -2.61 -0.56
N ASN A 140 33.15 -2.59 -1.76
CA ASN A 140 31.75 -2.93 -2.03
C ASN A 140 30.71 -1.88 -1.59
N ARG A 141 31.07 -0.61 -1.72
CA ARG A 141 30.18 0.53 -1.52
C ARG A 141 29.73 1.01 -2.89
N TYR A 142 28.67 0.39 -3.39
CA TYR A 142 28.27 0.56 -4.79
C TYR A 142 27.11 1.53 -4.95
N ASP A 143 26.37 1.81 -3.88
CA ASP A 143 25.28 2.77 -3.89
C ASP A 143 25.77 4.17 -4.27
N ARG A 144 24.96 4.86 -5.07
CA ARG A 144 25.26 6.22 -5.54
C ARG A 144 24.21 7.18 -5.02
N TRP A 145 24.68 8.32 -4.56
CA TRP A 145 23.87 9.34 -3.91
C TRP A 145 24.14 10.69 -4.56
N GLU A 146 23.13 11.25 -5.21
CA GLU A 146 23.14 12.63 -5.70
C GLU A 146 22.04 13.39 -4.98
N ILE A 147 22.41 14.36 -4.12
CA ILE A 147 21.47 15.12 -3.31
C ILE A 147 21.59 16.59 -3.71
N ASP A 148 20.48 17.22 -4.07
CA ASP A 148 20.40 18.64 -4.41
C ASP A 148 19.13 19.27 -3.83
N GLY A 149 19.32 20.03 -2.75
CA GLY A 149 18.23 20.74 -2.07
C GLY A 149 17.13 19.81 -1.55
N ASP A 150 15.94 19.95 -2.12
CA ASP A 150 14.73 19.16 -1.82
C ASP A 150 14.57 17.92 -2.72
N SER A 151 15.62 17.56 -3.46
CA SER A 151 15.65 16.41 -4.36
C SER A 151 16.85 15.51 -4.12
N ALA A 152 16.70 14.24 -4.47
CA ALA A 152 17.78 13.26 -4.44
C ALA A 152 17.56 12.17 -5.48
N THR A 153 18.62 11.78 -6.18
CA THR A 153 18.68 10.53 -6.94
C THR A 153 19.52 9.54 -6.15
N VAL A 154 18.95 8.39 -5.85
CA VAL A 154 19.64 7.33 -5.10
C VAL A 154 19.58 6.03 -5.87
N ASP A 155 20.75 5.47 -6.14
CA ASP A 155 20.91 4.17 -6.80
C ASP A 155 21.39 3.16 -5.76
N TRP A 156 20.60 2.11 -5.52
CA TRP A 156 20.96 0.98 -4.68
C TRP A 156 21.28 -0.25 -5.52
N THR A 157 22.25 -1.06 -5.05
CA THR A 157 22.48 -2.41 -5.56
C THR A 157 22.97 -3.34 -4.45
N TRP A 158 22.36 -4.52 -4.32
CA TRP A 158 22.64 -5.43 -3.20
C TRP A 158 22.66 -6.91 -3.60
N ASP A 159 23.46 -7.69 -2.86
CA ASP A 159 23.46 -9.15 -2.91
C ASP A 159 22.21 -9.73 -2.23
N GLY A 160 21.71 -10.88 -2.71
CA GLY A 160 20.50 -11.54 -2.20
C GLY A 160 20.50 -11.97 -0.73
N ARG A 161 21.61 -11.79 -0.01
CA ARG A 161 21.72 -12.02 1.44
C ARG A 161 21.52 -10.77 2.28
N ARG A 162 21.43 -9.60 1.65
CA ARG A 162 21.42 -8.28 2.27
C ARG A 162 20.05 -7.61 2.18
N ALA A 163 19.87 -6.61 3.02
CA ALA A 163 18.75 -5.69 2.93
C ALA A 163 19.26 -4.25 3.00
N ASP A 164 19.23 -3.55 1.87
CA ASP A 164 19.62 -2.14 1.75
C ASP A 164 18.41 -1.21 1.85
N GLY A 165 18.62 0.09 1.68
CA GLY A 165 17.60 1.11 1.69
C GLY A 165 18.09 2.41 2.30
N ALA A 166 17.17 3.15 2.91
CA ALA A 166 17.46 4.45 3.47
C ALA A 166 16.38 4.96 4.41
N VAL A 167 16.75 5.99 5.18
CA VAL A 167 15.83 6.74 6.03
C VAL A 167 16.04 8.24 5.82
N TYR A 168 14.94 8.93 5.54
CA TYR A 168 14.88 10.40 5.51
C TYR A 168 13.89 10.91 6.55
N GLY A 169 14.29 11.88 7.36
CA GLY A 169 13.37 12.50 8.31
C GLY A 169 14.02 13.56 9.19
N PRO A 170 13.22 14.22 10.05
CA PRO A 170 11.75 14.16 10.08
C PRO A 170 11.09 14.90 8.89
N LEU A 171 9.89 14.47 8.51
CA LEU A 171 9.14 15.06 7.38
C LEU A 171 8.35 16.34 7.74
N GLY A 172 8.09 16.59 9.03
CA GLY A 172 7.24 17.71 9.46
C GLY A 172 5.75 17.48 9.16
N ASP A 173 4.95 18.55 9.23
CA ASP A 173 3.48 18.47 9.19
C ASP A 173 2.91 18.54 7.75
N ASP A 174 3.60 19.23 6.84
CA ASP A 174 3.18 19.45 5.45
C ASP A 174 4.08 18.66 4.51
N VAL A 175 3.67 17.42 4.23
CA VAL A 175 4.42 16.46 3.43
C VAL A 175 3.86 16.44 2.01
N SER A 176 4.74 16.53 1.01
CA SER A 176 4.42 16.20 -0.39
C SER A 176 5.68 15.69 -1.10
N VAL A 177 6.02 14.42 -0.83
CA VAL A 177 7.22 13.76 -1.36
C VAL A 177 6.87 12.93 -2.58
N GLY A 178 7.53 13.17 -3.71
CA GLY A 178 7.40 12.37 -4.92
C GLY A 178 8.54 11.36 -5.06
N ILE A 179 8.25 10.17 -5.57
CA ILE A 179 9.24 9.13 -5.91
C ILE A 179 8.95 8.62 -7.32
N ASP A 180 9.89 8.82 -8.23
CA ASP A 180 9.91 8.19 -9.56
C ASP A 180 10.83 6.96 -9.51
N PRO A 181 10.27 5.74 -9.65
CA PRO A 181 11.03 4.51 -9.47
C PRO A 181 11.56 3.92 -10.77
N ALA A 182 12.82 3.48 -10.73
CA ALA A 182 13.42 2.63 -11.74
C ALA A 182 13.91 1.31 -11.10
N PHE A 183 13.17 0.23 -11.35
CA PHE A 183 13.50 -1.12 -10.88
C PHE A 183 14.18 -1.95 -11.98
N ASN A 184 15.03 -2.88 -11.56
CA ASN A 184 15.66 -3.89 -12.43
C ASN A 184 16.34 -3.25 -13.64
N GLU A 185 16.06 -3.67 -14.88
CA GLU A 185 16.74 -3.19 -16.09
C GLU A 185 16.67 -1.67 -16.31
N ARG A 186 15.78 -0.97 -15.60
CA ARG A 186 15.69 0.50 -15.63
C ARG A 186 16.57 1.18 -14.59
N ALA A 187 16.98 0.47 -13.53
CA ALA A 187 17.84 1.00 -12.48
C ALA A 187 19.25 1.26 -13.02
N ALA A 188 19.90 2.31 -12.53
CA ALA A 188 21.19 2.76 -13.05
C ALA A 188 22.33 1.74 -12.82
N LEU A 189 22.23 0.93 -11.75
CA LEU A 189 23.25 -0.05 -11.36
C LEU A 189 22.93 -1.48 -11.80
N TYR A 190 21.90 -1.67 -12.63
CA TYR A 190 21.48 -3.01 -13.02
C TYR A 190 22.56 -3.77 -13.79
N GLY A 191 22.96 -4.93 -13.26
CA GLY A 191 23.99 -5.78 -13.87
C GLY A 191 25.43 -5.28 -13.69
N ASP A 192 25.65 -4.19 -12.95
CA ASP A 192 27.00 -3.64 -12.74
C ASP A 192 27.75 -4.36 -11.61
N HIS A 193 27.06 -4.64 -10.50
CA HIS A 193 27.69 -5.08 -9.25
C HIS A 193 27.06 -6.35 -8.68
N TYR A 194 25.73 -6.37 -8.58
CA TYR A 194 24.97 -7.51 -8.14
C TYR A 194 23.87 -7.84 -9.13
N GLU A 195 23.61 -9.13 -9.28
CA GLU A 195 22.48 -9.65 -10.04
C GLU A 195 21.26 -9.74 -9.14
N GLY A 196 20.09 -9.94 -9.75
CA GLY A 196 18.85 -10.17 -9.04
C GLY A 196 17.66 -9.52 -9.71
N ASN A 197 16.47 -9.85 -9.23
CA ASN A 197 15.24 -9.28 -9.74
C ASN A 197 14.30 -8.96 -8.59
N VAL A 198 13.97 -7.68 -8.45
CA VAL A 198 12.92 -7.24 -7.55
C VAL A 198 11.58 -7.50 -8.23
N SER A 199 10.77 -8.40 -7.67
CA SER A 199 9.45 -8.76 -8.21
C SER A 199 8.36 -7.85 -7.68
N ASP A 200 8.50 -7.37 -6.45
CA ASP A 200 7.44 -6.70 -5.71
C ASP A 200 7.90 -5.36 -5.15
N TRP A 201 6.99 -4.39 -5.15
CA TRP A 201 7.16 -3.12 -4.44
C TRP A 201 5.88 -2.87 -3.64
N GLN A 202 6.03 -2.53 -2.36
CA GLN A 202 4.89 -2.45 -1.45
C GLN A 202 4.98 -1.23 -0.55
N ALA A 203 3.83 -0.60 -0.30
CA ALA A 203 3.66 0.33 0.81
C ALA A 203 3.23 -0.42 2.06
N LEU A 204 3.78 -0.08 3.23
CA LEU A 204 3.34 -0.60 4.52
C LEU A 204 2.62 0.49 5.32
N SER A 205 1.54 0.11 6.03
CA SER A 205 0.70 1.02 6.80
C SER A 205 0.07 0.31 8.00
N GLY A 206 -0.08 1.02 9.11
CA GLY A 206 -0.81 0.56 10.30
C GLY A 206 0.09 -0.03 11.38
N ASP A 207 -0.24 -1.23 11.85
CA ASP A 207 0.45 -1.88 12.96
C ASP A 207 1.88 -2.30 12.57
N LEU A 208 2.85 -2.07 13.46
CA LEU A 208 4.26 -2.37 13.18
C LEU A 208 4.54 -3.88 13.11
N ASP A 209 3.84 -4.69 13.90
CA ASP A 209 4.05 -6.13 13.99
C ASP A 209 3.28 -6.89 12.89
N ASP A 210 2.15 -6.35 12.43
CA ASP A 210 1.36 -6.89 11.32
C ASP A 210 0.82 -5.78 10.40
N PRO A 211 1.71 -5.14 9.60
CA PRO A 211 1.31 -4.02 8.76
C PRO A 211 0.44 -4.48 7.59
N THR A 212 -0.48 -3.62 7.20
CA THR A 212 -1.16 -3.75 5.91
C THR A 212 -0.15 -3.50 4.80
N ARG A 213 -0.10 -4.41 3.83
CA ARG A 213 0.78 -4.33 2.65
C ARG A 213 -0.05 -4.00 1.42
N THR A 214 0.30 -2.93 0.74
CA THR A 214 -0.34 -2.54 -0.53
C THR A 214 0.68 -2.66 -1.66
N SER A 215 0.37 -3.46 -2.67
CA SER A 215 1.22 -3.56 -3.87
C SER A 215 1.24 -2.24 -4.62
N LEU A 216 2.43 -1.87 -5.08
CA LEU A 216 2.70 -0.68 -5.89
C LEU A 216 3.15 -1.11 -7.29
N ASP A 217 2.88 -0.27 -8.27
CA ASP A 217 3.38 -0.42 -9.63
C ASP A 217 4.84 0.03 -9.71
N ARG A 218 5.75 -0.87 -10.07
CA ARG A 218 7.20 -0.60 -10.15
C ARG A 218 7.59 0.38 -11.25
N SER A 219 6.70 0.71 -12.17
CA SER A 219 6.96 1.58 -13.32
C SER A 219 6.23 2.92 -13.26
N THR A 220 5.46 3.16 -12.19
CA THR A 220 4.64 4.36 -12.04
C THR A 220 5.14 5.19 -10.87
N PRO A 221 5.41 6.50 -11.06
CA PRO A 221 5.74 7.40 -9.97
C PRO A 221 4.64 7.45 -8.91
N LEU A 222 5.03 7.63 -7.65
CA LEU A 222 4.11 7.85 -6.55
C LEU A 222 4.36 9.18 -5.86
N ARG A 223 3.37 9.64 -5.10
CA ARG A 223 3.49 10.80 -4.21
C ARG A 223 2.88 10.48 -2.85
N ILE A 224 3.59 10.81 -1.78
CA ILE A 224 3.13 10.71 -0.39
C ILE A 224 2.80 12.13 0.08
N GLU A 225 1.57 12.32 0.59
CA GLU A 225 1.11 13.63 1.02
C GLU A 225 0.41 13.58 2.38
N SER A 226 0.51 14.67 3.13
CA SER A 226 -0.32 14.89 4.32
C SER A 226 -1.80 14.98 3.93
N GLY A 227 -2.66 14.46 4.80
CA GLY A 227 -4.11 14.43 4.62
C GLY A 227 -4.63 13.09 4.09
N SER A 228 -5.97 12.99 4.06
CA SER A 228 -6.67 11.76 3.70
C SER A 228 -6.94 11.67 2.20
N CYS A 229 -7.16 10.46 1.71
CA CYS A 229 -7.62 10.25 0.34
C CYS A 229 -8.90 11.05 0.05
N PRO A 230 -9.04 11.63 -1.16
CA PRO A 230 -10.26 12.34 -1.53
C PRO A 230 -11.47 11.41 -1.42
N THR A 231 -12.46 11.78 -0.62
CA THR A 231 -13.75 11.10 -0.66
C THR A 231 -14.44 11.51 -1.95
N THR A 232 -14.76 10.54 -2.80
CA THR A 232 -15.63 10.77 -3.95
C THR A 232 -17.03 11.06 -3.44
N ASN A 233 -17.28 12.31 -3.08
CA ASN A 233 -18.63 12.81 -2.86
C ASN A 233 -19.35 12.74 -4.21
N THR A 234 -20.00 11.60 -4.46
CA THR A 234 -21.07 11.50 -5.45
C THR A 234 -22.11 12.53 -5.01
N THR A 235 -22.01 13.73 -5.58
CA THR A 235 -23.03 14.76 -5.44
C THR A 235 -24.25 14.17 -6.12
N ALA A 236 -25.09 13.50 -5.33
CA ALA A 236 -26.44 13.14 -5.73
C ALA A 236 -27.11 14.45 -6.10
N THR A 237 -27.13 14.74 -7.41
CA THR A 237 -27.89 15.82 -7.99
C THR A 237 -29.34 15.48 -7.70
N SER A 238 -29.83 15.94 -6.56
CA SER A 238 -31.24 15.95 -6.25
C SER A 238 -31.86 16.96 -7.21
N SER A 239 -32.27 16.47 -8.38
CA SER A 239 -33.16 17.18 -9.27
C SER A 239 -34.47 17.42 -8.52
N THR A 240 -34.58 18.56 -7.86
CA THR A 240 -35.84 19.07 -7.36
C THR A 240 -36.67 19.50 -8.56
N THR A 241 -37.48 18.58 -9.09
CA THR A 241 -38.48 18.88 -10.11
C THR A 241 -39.56 19.75 -9.46
N ASN A 242 -39.47 21.07 -9.65
CA ASN A 242 -40.59 21.96 -9.39
C ASN A 242 -41.65 21.71 -10.47
N GLU A 243 -42.67 20.93 -10.15
CA GLU A 243 -43.95 20.94 -10.86
C GLU A 243 -44.54 22.36 -10.77
N THR A 244 -44.58 23.06 -11.90
CA THR A 244 -45.48 24.20 -12.09
C THR A 244 -46.49 23.84 -13.15
N THR A 245 -47.70 23.56 -12.68
CA THR A 245 -48.94 23.44 -13.45
C THR A 245 -49.22 24.72 -14.22
N THR A 246 -49.29 24.67 -15.55
CA THR A 246 -50.08 25.64 -16.33
C THR A 246 -50.64 24.96 -17.58
N ALA A 247 -51.95 24.76 -17.59
CA ALA A 247 -52.71 24.33 -18.75
C ALA A 247 -53.03 25.54 -19.65
N ARG A 248 -52.81 25.42 -20.97
CA ARG A 248 -53.75 25.99 -21.96
C ARG A 248 -53.64 25.32 -23.32
N SER A 249 -54.81 24.92 -23.80
CA SER A 249 -55.12 24.29 -25.08
C SER A 249 -55.29 25.33 -26.20
N SER A 250 -54.88 25.01 -27.44
CA SER A 250 -55.55 25.45 -28.68
C SER A 250 -54.92 24.82 -29.93
N SER A 251 -55.81 24.49 -30.87
CA SER A 251 -55.75 23.69 -32.09
C SER A 251 -55.23 24.35 -33.38
N GLY A 252 -54.85 23.49 -34.35
CA GLY A 252 -54.87 23.72 -35.81
C GLY A 252 -53.50 24.08 -36.39
N GLU A 253 -53.05 23.65 -37.57
CA GLU A 253 -53.59 22.84 -38.66
C GLU A 253 -52.44 22.60 -39.67
N SER A 254 -52.47 21.43 -40.31
CA SER A 254 -51.85 20.97 -41.57
C SER A 254 -50.92 21.89 -42.39
N THR A 255 -49.73 21.39 -42.76
CA THR A 255 -49.30 21.29 -44.17
C THR A 255 -48.04 20.42 -44.36
N THR A 256 -48.10 19.61 -45.41
CA THR A 256 -47.12 18.70 -46.02
C THR A 256 -45.97 19.41 -46.76
N ALA A 257 -44.74 18.86 -46.73
CA ALA A 257 -43.98 18.39 -47.92
C ALA A 257 -42.52 17.95 -47.61
N ALA A 258 -42.25 16.66 -47.91
CA ALA A 258 -41.11 16.02 -48.60
C ALA A 258 -39.63 16.47 -48.44
N GLY A 259 -38.76 15.45 -48.25
CA GLY A 259 -37.32 15.47 -48.60
C GLY A 259 -36.44 14.54 -47.73
N THR A 260 -36.52 13.21 -47.87
CA THR A 260 -35.49 12.32 -48.47
C THR A 260 -34.30 11.93 -47.57
N ASP A 261 -34.42 10.73 -46.98
CA ASP A 261 -33.47 9.58 -47.03
C ASP A 261 -31.98 9.77 -46.68
N THR A 262 -31.51 9.21 -45.54
CA THR A 262 -30.43 8.19 -45.49
C THR A 262 -30.37 7.49 -44.11
N THR A 263 -30.42 6.15 -44.16
CA THR A 263 -29.97 5.09 -43.22
C THR A 263 -29.02 5.53 -42.08
N GLY A 264 -29.17 5.17 -40.81
CA GLY A 264 -29.46 3.84 -40.23
C GLY A 264 -28.20 3.33 -39.51
N GLY A 265 -28.23 3.24 -38.17
CA GLY A 265 -27.10 2.74 -37.36
C GLY A 265 -27.25 3.07 -35.88
N GLU A 266 -27.95 2.20 -35.16
CA GLU A 266 -28.29 2.31 -33.74
C GLU A 266 -27.08 2.19 -32.81
N SER A 267 -27.16 2.96 -31.74
CA SER A 267 -26.34 2.89 -30.53
C SER A 267 -26.81 1.71 -29.66
N SER A 268 -25.97 0.69 -29.47
CA SER A 268 -26.06 -0.26 -28.35
C SER A 268 -24.77 -1.07 -28.26
N GLY A 269 -24.09 -1.08 -27.11
CA GLY A 269 -22.86 -1.86 -26.98
C GLY A 269 -22.05 -1.72 -25.68
N ASN A 270 -22.69 -1.59 -24.51
CA ASN A 270 -21.99 -1.71 -23.21
C ASN A 270 -22.18 -3.09 -22.54
N GLY A 271 -22.91 -4.01 -23.17
CA GLY A 271 -23.19 -5.35 -22.61
C GLY A 271 -22.16 -6.42 -23.01
N ASP A 272 -21.57 -6.32 -24.20
CA ASP A 272 -20.79 -7.40 -24.79
C ASP A 272 -19.34 -7.46 -24.27
N ASP A 273 -18.78 -6.31 -23.85
CA ASP A 273 -17.42 -6.26 -23.28
C ASP A 273 -17.38 -6.79 -21.83
N LEU A 274 -18.43 -6.55 -21.05
CA LEU A 274 -18.52 -7.11 -19.70
C LEU A 274 -18.71 -8.63 -19.73
N GLN A 275 -19.46 -9.17 -20.69
CA GLN A 275 -19.59 -10.61 -20.84
C GLN A 275 -18.27 -11.27 -21.27
N ARG A 276 -17.45 -10.61 -22.11
CA ARG A 276 -16.11 -11.11 -22.46
C ARG A 276 -15.15 -11.11 -21.26
N ILE A 277 -15.22 -10.11 -20.40
CA ILE A 277 -14.42 -10.03 -19.18
C ILE A 277 -14.86 -11.12 -18.19
N LEU A 278 -16.17 -11.32 -18.02
CA LEU A 278 -16.73 -12.36 -17.15
C LEU A 278 -16.40 -13.78 -17.65
N ASP A 279 -16.45 -14.01 -18.96
CA ASP A 279 -16.06 -15.29 -19.58
C ASP A 279 -14.55 -15.57 -19.43
N GLY A 280 -13.71 -14.52 -19.41
CA GLY A 280 -12.28 -14.62 -19.11
C GLY A 280 -12.01 -15.05 -17.67
N LEU A 281 -12.75 -14.48 -16.72
CA LEU A 281 -12.65 -14.81 -15.29
C LEU A 281 -13.11 -16.24 -14.99
N ALA A 282 -14.19 -16.71 -15.61
CA ALA A 282 -14.67 -18.08 -15.43
C ALA A 282 -13.63 -19.12 -15.89
N ARG A 283 -12.89 -18.84 -16.98
CA ARG A 283 -11.79 -19.71 -17.47
C ARG A 283 -10.57 -19.68 -16.55
N LEU A 284 -10.31 -18.57 -15.87
CA LEU A 284 -9.24 -18.46 -14.88
C LEU A 284 -9.56 -19.30 -13.64
N PHE A 285 -10.81 -19.24 -13.16
CA PHE A 285 -11.29 -20.04 -12.03
C PHE A 285 -11.24 -21.55 -12.31
N ASP A 286 -11.61 -21.98 -13.52
CA ASP A 286 -11.51 -23.40 -13.90
C ASP A 286 -10.05 -23.88 -14.03
N ARG A 287 -9.12 -22.98 -14.35
CA ARG A 287 -7.68 -23.30 -14.38
C ARG A 287 -7.09 -23.42 -12.97
N LEU A 288 -7.56 -22.59 -12.05
CA LEU A 288 -7.17 -22.61 -10.63
C LEU A 288 -7.69 -23.85 -9.92
N SER A 289 -8.95 -24.24 -10.14
CA SER A 289 -9.53 -25.47 -9.56
C SER A 289 -8.78 -26.72 -10.02
N GLN A 290 -8.40 -26.81 -11.29
CA GLN A 290 -7.59 -27.91 -11.82
C GLN A 290 -6.16 -27.96 -11.23
N LEU A 291 -5.62 -26.81 -10.82
CA LEU A 291 -4.32 -26.71 -10.14
C LEU A 291 -4.42 -27.21 -8.69
N PHE A 292 -5.47 -26.82 -7.98
CA PHE A 292 -5.74 -27.31 -6.62
C PHE A 292 -5.99 -28.82 -6.59
N ASP A 293 -6.73 -29.38 -7.56
CA ASP A 293 -6.96 -30.84 -7.67
C ASP A 293 -5.69 -31.63 -8.02
N ARG A 294 -4.70 -30.99 -8.66
CA ARG A 294 -3.38 -31.59 -8.90
C ARG A 294 -2.50 -31.52 -7.67
N LEU A 295 -2.58 -30.42 -6.91
CA LEU A 295 -1.84 -30.25 -5.66
C LEU A 295 -2.35 -31.22 -4.57
N ALA A 296 -3.67 -31.37 -4.43
CA ALA A 296 -4.28 -32.29 -3.46
C ALA A 296 -3.87 -33.76 -3.72
N ARG A 297 -3.87 -34.17 -4.99
CA ARG A 297 -3.39 -35.52 -5.40
C ARG A 297 -1.88 -35.71 -5.27
N PHE A 298 -1.11 -34.64 -5.26
CA PHE A 298 0.33 -34.71 -5.02
C PHE A 298 0.63 -34.90 -3.52
N VAL A 299 -0.10 -34.22 -2.64
CA VAL A 299 0.03 -34.35 -1.19
C VAL A 299 -0.41 -35.74 -0.70
N GLU A 300 -1.46 -36.33 -1.26
CA GLU A 300 -1.90 -37.71 -0.95
C GLU A 300 -0.89 -38.80 -1.37
N ARG A 301 0.08 -38.49 -2.22
CA ARG A 301 1.09 -39.46 -2.68
C ARG A 301 2.36 -39.46 -1.81
N TYR A 302 2.48 -38.51 -0.89
CA TYR A 302 3.67 -38.30 -0.05
C TYR A 302 3.37 -38.30 1.46
N LEU A 303 2.16 -38.72 1.85
CA LEU A 303 1.77 -39.12 3.21
C LEU A 303 1.40 -40.61 3.18
#